data_AF-A0A7Y9MVA1-F1
#
_entry.id   AF-A0A7Y9MVA1-F1
#
_cell.length_a   1.000
_cell.length_b   1.000
_cell.length_c   1.000
_cell.angle_alpha   90.00
_cell.angle_beta   90.00
_cell.angle_gamma   90.00
#
_symmetry.space_group_name_H-M   'P 1'
#
loop_
_entity.id
_entity.type
_entity.pdbx_description
1 polymer ?
#
loop_
_entity_poly.entity_id
_entity_poly.type
_entity_poly.pdbx_seq_one_letter_code
_entity_poly.pdbx_strand_id
1 'polypeptide(L)'
;MEAELRERVVPVIVPSGHEGLSRHVFQRFRSLVVNQVIDIISPTDLDGWLRNFETPQAQYLAAQLLSAAVIRTPKMITSSYRHIAEVILPDLMRSSSLWDFACIEDFATALGNRSPCISLRIMPVDGIKIDRRPGNSAETVVRNFSIAAKVGDGYLWRADDPNAWQNFPGLLILIDDLLGTGRQFSRFAEKYDLKSLPPETRCVYIPLLATAKGLAAVREAYPTVELRPVETLHENAGFFTGMADGSGIWVRDQVNTVADMRALYQNIMRAKQVPRESAYSLDLTVLLPGRTPNNSLRAYWNSTGQWRPLMPR
;
A
#
# COMPACT_ATOMS: atom_id res chain seq x y z
N MET A 1 12.48 -41.11 -14.90
CA MET A 1 11.36 -41.39 -13.99
C MET A 1 10.82 -40.05 -13.47
N GLU A 2 10.30 -39.23 -14.39
CA GLU A 2 9.67 -37.93 -14.12
C GLU A 2 8.31 -37.93 -14.83
N ALA A 3 7.49 -38.88 -14.43
CA ALA A 3 6.09 -38.96 -14.82
C ALA A 3 5.27 -38.67 -13.57
N GLU A 4 4.21 -37.89 -13.76
CA GLU A 4 3.05 -37.77 -12.88
C GLU A 4 3.18 -36.91 -11.61
N LEU A 5 2.97 -35.61 -11.80
CA LEU A 5 2.04 -34.82 -10.99
C LEU A 5 1.50 -33.69 -11.89
N ARG A 6 0.74 -34.08 -12.93
CA ARG A 6 -0.26 -33.16 -13.46
C ARG A 6 -1.34 -33.09 -12.39
N GLU A 7 -1.22 -32.13 -11.47
CA GLU A 7 -2.31 -31.79 -10.56
C GLU A 7 -3.59 -31.71 -11.39
N ARG A 8 -4.53 -32.62 -11.12
CA ARG A 8 -5.87 -32.53 -11.68
C ARG A 8 -6.45 -31.23 -11.14
N VAL A 9 -6.41 -30.18 -11.95
CA VAL A 9 -7.10 -28.92 -11.65
C VAL A 9 -8.58 -29.27 -11.59
N VAL A 10 -9.12 -29.34 -10.37
CA VAL A 10 -10.55 -29.54 -10.17
C VAL A 10 -11.21 -28.22 -10.60
N PRO A 11 -12.28 -28.26 -11.42
CA PRO A 11 -12.97 -27.04 -11.79
C PRO A 11 -13.51 -26.36 -10.53
N VAL A 12 -13.18 -25.08 -10.34
CA VAL A 12 -13.76 -24.26 -9.27
C VAL A 12 -15.28 -24.34 -9.34
N ILE A 13 -15.91 -24.55 -8.19
CA ILE A 13 -17.37 -24.56 -8.05
C ILE A 13 -17.80 -23.44 -7.10
N VAL A 14 -18.98 -22.88 -7.35
CA VAL A 14 -19.60 -21.95 -6.40
C VAL A 14 -20.09 -22.78 -5.21
N PRO A 15 -19.60 -22.56 -3.98
CA PRO A 15 -20.03 -23.33 -2.82
C PRO A 15 -21.54 -23.22 -2.60
N SER A 16 -22.16 -24.28 -2.08
CA SER A 16 -23.59 -24.24 -1.75
C SER A 16 -23.88 -23.15 -0.71
N GLY A 17 -24.93 -22.37 -0.93
CA GLY A 17 -25.27 -21.20 -0.10
C GLY A 17 -24.55 -19.91 -0.51
N HIS A 18 -23.62 -19.96 -1.48
CA HIS A 18 -22.90 -18.79 -2.00
C HIS A 18 -23.44 -18.32 -3.35
N GLU A 19 -24.57 -18.87 -3.84
CA GLU A 19 -25.17 -18.54 -5.13
C GLU A 19 -25.60 -17.06 -5.21
N GLY A 20 -25.95 -16.45 -4.07
CA GLY A 20 -26.29 -15.04 -3.97
C GLY A 20 -25.13 -14.10 -3.65
N LEU A 21 -23.94 -14.64 -3.35
CA LEU A 21 -22.82 -13.84 -2.82
C LEU A 21 -22.41 -12.73 -3.79
N SER A 22 -22.22 -13.07 -5.08
CA SER A 22 -21.81 -12.11 -6.10
C SER A 22 -22.81 -10.96 -6.23
N ARG A 23 -24.11 -11.29 -6.28
CA ARG A 23 -25.19 -10.29 -6.32
C ARG A 23 -25.12 -9.34 -5.12
N HIS A 24 -25.02 -9.87 -3.90
CA HIS A 24 -24.99 -9.07 -2.68
C HIS A 24 -23.76 -8.18 -2.61
N VAL A 25 -22.58 -8.73 -2.90
CA VAL A 25 -21.32 -7.96 -2.89
C VAL A 25 -21.35 -6.86 -3.94
N PHE A 26 -21.79 -7.16 -5.18
CA PHE A 26 -21.84 -6.17 -6.24
C PHE A 26 -22.84 -5.05 -5.95
N GLN A 27 -24.02 -5.38 -5.42
CA GLN A 27 -25.01 -4.38 -5.00
C GLN A 27 -24.47 -3.48 -3.88
N ARG A 28 -23.81 -4.06 -2.87
CA ARG A 28 -23.16 -3.32 -1.79
C ARG A 28 -22.10 -2.36 -2.35
N PHE A 29 -21.20 -2.83 -3.20
CA PHE A 29 -20.14 -2.00 -3.78
C PHE A 29 -20.70 -0.89 -4.67
N ARG A 30 -21.71 -1.17 -5.50
CA ARG A 30 -22.41 -0.13 -6.27
C ARG A 30 -23.00 0.93 -5.36
N SER A 31 -23.66 0.53 -4.26
CA SER A 31 -24.20 1.49 -3.28
C SER A 31 -23.09 2.35 -2.67
N LEU A 32 -21.97 1.76 -2.25
CA LEU A 32 -20.84 2.50 -1.67
C LEU A 32 -20.22 3.49 -2.67
N VAL A 33 -20.13 3.12 -3.94
CA VAL A 33 -19.61 3.99 -5.02
C VAL A 33 -20.59 5.11 -5.36
N VAL A 34 -21.88 4.81 -5.53
CA VAL A 34 -22.91 5.80 -5.85
C VAL A 34 -23.07 6.83 -4.74
N ASN A 35 -23.00 6.39 -3.48
CA ASN A 35 -23.08 7.28 -2.31
C ASN A 35 -21.73 7.94 -1.98
N GLN A 36 -20.70 7.81 -2.82
CA GLN A 36 -19.37 8.41 -2.64
C GLN A 36 -18.70 8.05 -1.30
N VAL A 37 -19.03 6.87 -0.75
CA VAL A 37 -18.28 6.29 0.37
C VAL A 37 -16.95 5.75 -0.13
N ILE A 38 -16.94 5.16 -1.33
CA ILE A 38 -15.74 4.85 -2.12
C ILE A 38 -15.72 5.82 -3.31
N ASP A 39 -14.89 6.85 -3.22
CA ASP A 39 -14.83 7.96 -4.19
C ASP A 39 -13.66 7.85 -5.17
N ILE A 40 -12.87 6.78 -5.08
CA ILE A 40 -11.73 6.52 -5.98
C ILE A 40 -12.06 5.60 -7.17
N ILE A 41 -13.30 5.08 -7.22
CA ILE A 41 -13.82 4.20 -8.27
C ILE A 41 -15.10 4.84 -8.79
N SER A 42 -15.26 5.01 -10.10
CA SER A 42 -16.53 5.47 -10.66
C SER A 42 -17.52 4.30 -10.86
N PRO A 43 -18.84 4.57 -10.93
CA PRO A 43 -19.81 3.53 -11.28
C PRO A 43 -19.47 2.83 -12.60
N THR A 44 -18.98 3.58 -13.58
CA THR A 44 -18.59 3.06 -14.90
C THR A 44 -17.36 2.16 -14.81
N ASP A 45 -16.37 2.49 -13.98
CA ASP A 45 -15.19 1.66 -13.77
C ASP A 45 -15.57 0.34 -13.10
N LEU A 46 -16.42 0.38 -12.07
CA LEU A 46 -16.90 -0.81 -11.39
C LEU A 46 -17.68 -1.73 -12.34
N ASP A 47 -18.64 -1.19 -13.09
CA ASP A 47 -19.41 -2.00 -14.05
C ASP A 47 -18.55 -2.52 -15.20
N GLY A 48 -17.58 -1.71 -15.66
CA GLY A 48 -16.59 -2.12 -16.64
C GLY A 48 -15.74 -3.29 -16.14
N TRP A 49 -15.26 -3.21 -14.90
CA TRP A 49 -14.47 -4.24 -14.25
C TRP A 49 -15.26 -5.54 -14.03
N LEU A 50 -16.52 -5.43 -13.58
CA LEU A 50 -17.39 -6.60 -13.37
C LEU A 50 -17.68 -7.36 -14.67
N ARG A 51 -17.71 -6.67 -15.82
CA ARG A 51 -17.89 -7.31 -17.14
C ARG A 51 -16.71 -8.19 -17.55
N ASN A 52 -15.57 -8.15 -16.86
CA ASN A 52 -14.50 -9.12 -17.10
C ASN A 52 -14.86 -10.53 -16.59
N PHE A 53 -15.88 -10.67 -15.74
CA PHE A 53 -16.22 -11.89 -15.02
C PHE A 53 -17.59 -12.44 -15.46
N GLU A 54 -17.60 -13.17 -16.57
CA GLU A 54 -18.82 -13.56 -17.28
C GLU A 54 -19.48 -14.84 -16.74
N THR A 55 -18.69 -15.79 -16.22
CA THR A 55 -19.19 -17.07 -15.71
C THR A 55 -19.52 -17.01 -14.22
N PRO A 56 -20.38 -17.91 -13.68
CA PRO A 56 -20.68 -17.96 -12.26
C PRO A 56 -19.44 -18.07 -11.36
N GLN A 57 -18.45 -18.88 -11.75
CA GLN A 57 -17.17 -19.02 -11.05
C GLN A 57 -16.35 -17.74 -11.10
N ALA A 58 -16.31 -17.06 -12.25
CA ALA A 58 -15.61 -15.79 -12.39
C ALA A 58 -16.28 -14.71 -11.53
N GLN A 59 -17.61 -14.66 -11.50
CA GLN A 59 -18.36 -13.73 -10.66
C GLN A 59 -18.15 -14.01 -9.18
N TYR A 60 -18.04 -15.28 -8.78
CA TYR A 60 -17.68 -15.67 -7.44
C TYR A 60 -16.29 -15.16 -7.06
N LEU A 61 -15.28 -15.38 -7.91
CA LEU A 61 -13.93 -14.83 -7.72
C LEU A 61 -13.96 -13.30 -7.61
N ALA A 62 -14.72 -12.60 -8.47
CA ALA A 62 -14.85 -11.14 -8.41
C ALA A 62 -15.46 -10.66 -7.10
N ALA A 63 -16.46 -11.37 -6.58
CA ALA A 63 -17.08 -11.06 -5.29
C ALA A 63 -16.09 -11.21 -4.14
N GLN A 64 -15.23 -12.23 -4.18
CA GLN A 64 -14.17 -12.42 -3.20
C GLN A 64 -13.10 -11.33 -3.32
N LEU A 65 -12.66 -10.99 -4.54
CA LEU A 65 -11.72 -9.90 -4.79
C LEU A 65 -12.24 -8.56 -4.24
N LEU A 66 -13.50 -8.22 -4.49
CA LEU A 66 -14.09 -7.00 -3.93
C LEU A 66 -14.19 -7.07 -2.40
N SER A 67 -14.60 -8.20 -1.85
CA SER A 67 -14.75 -8.36 -0.40
C SER A 67 -13.42 -8.29 0.35
N ALA A 68 -12.33 -8.72 -0.30
CA ALA A 68 -10.98 -8.63 0.24
C ALA A 68 -10.31 -7.26 0.01
N ALA A 69 -10.91 -6.36 -0.78
CA ALA A 69 -10.27 -5.09 -1.16
C ALA A 69 -10.07 -4.17 0.05
N VAL A 70 -8.81 -3.82 0.32
CA VAL A 70 -8.42 -2.78 1.28
C VAL A 70 -8.36 -1.46 0.53
N ILE A 71 -9.47 -0.73 0.57
CA ILE A 71 -9.65 0.55 -0.13
C ILE A 71 -9.34 1.70 0.83
N ARG A 72 -8.46 2.60 0.41
CA ARG A 72 -8.18 3.86 1.14
C ARG A 72 -8.64 5.03 0.28
N THR A 73 -9.61 5.79 0.78
CA THR A 73 -10.10 7.01 0.13
C THR A 73 -9.14 8.19 0.36
N PRO A 74 -9.23 9.28 -0.41
CA PRO A 74 -8.42 10.48 -0.18
C PRO A 74 -8.59 11.04 1.24
N LYS A 75 -9.80 10.93 1.81
CA LYS A 75 -10.11 11.34 3.19
C LYS A 75 -9.38 10.46 4.21
N MET A 76 -9.34 9.14 4.00
CA MET A 76 -8.59 8.22 4.86
C MET A 76 -7.07 8.48 4.80
N ILE A 77 -6.53 8.73 3.61
CA ILE A 77 -5.12 9.09 3.45
C ILE A 77 -4.80 10.42 4.13
N THR A 78 -5.67 11.42 3.97
CA THR A 78 -5.56 12.72 4.67
C THR A 78 -5.57 12.54 6.20
N SER A 79 -6.46 11.69 6.71
CA SER A 79 -6.51 11.33 8.13
C SER A 79 -5.20 10.67 8.59
N SER A 80 -4.61 9.82 7.76
CA SER A 80 -3.33 9.16 8.07
C SER A 80 -2.18 10.17 8.16
N TYR A 81 -2.14 11.15 7.26
CA TYR A 81 -1.15 12.24 7.33
C TYR A 81 -1.32 13.12 8.56
N ARG A 82 -2.55 13.43 8.97
CA ARG A 82 -2.81 14.14 10.22
C ARG A 82 -2.37 13.33 11.42
N HIS A 83 -2.65 12.03 11.45
CA HIS A 83 -2.17 11.15 12.50
C HIS A 83 -0.64 11.18 12.63
N ILE A 84 0.10 11.21 11.51
CA ILE A 84 1.55 11.37 11.53
C ILE A 84 1.93 12.70 12.23
N ALA A 85 1.31 13.82 11.84
CA ALA A 85 1.69 15.13 12.34
C ALA A 85 1.20 15.46 13.77
N GLU A 86 0.06 14.90 14.18
CA GLU A 86 -0.61 15.23 15.44
C GLU A 86 -0.32 14.19 16.53
N VAL A 87 0.18 13.00 16.17
CA VAL A 87 0.47 11.91 17.11
C VAL A 87 1.91 11.43 16.99
N ILE A 88 2.33 10.98 15.80
CA ILE A 88 3.64 10.33 15.64
C ILE A 88 4.79 11.32 15.79
N LEU A 89 4.75 12.47 15.10
CA LEU A 89 5.83 13.46 15.19
C LEU A 89 5.97 14.07 16.60
N PRO A 90 4.88 14.47 17.28
CA PRO A 90 4.95 14.93 18.67
C PRO A 90 5.61 13.92 19.62
N ASP A 91 5.24 12.64 19.49
CA ASP A 91 5.83 11.55 20.29
C ASP A 91 7.33 11.37 20.01
N LEU A 92 7.71 11.38 18.74
CA LEU A 92 9.12 11.28 18.34
C LEU A 92 9.94 12.48 18.83
N MET A 93 9.39 13.69 18.76
CA MET A 93 10.07 14.91 19.20
C MET A 93 10.31 14.92 20.71
N ARG A 94 9.28 14.55 21.49
CA ARG A 94 9.37 14.47 22.96
C ARG A 94 10.32 13.36 23.40
N SER A 95 10.19 12.16 22.82
CA SER A 95 11.06 11.02 23.17
C SER A 95 12.54 11.25 22.80
N SER A 96 12.81 12.15 21.85
CA SER A 96 14.18 12.54 21.48
C SER A 96 14.70 13.77 22.23
N SER A 97 13.86 14.42 23.06
CA SER A 97 14.16 15.72 23.66
C SER A 97 14.62 16.78 22.65
N LEU A 98 14.16 16.68 21.38
CA LEU A 98 14.55 17.60 20.31
C LEU A 98 13.83 18.94 20.41
N TRP A 99 12.61 18.92 20.98
CA TRP A 99 11.84 20.11 21.23
C TRP A 99 10.80 19.86 22.33
N ASP A 100 10.64 20.85 23.21
CA ASP A 100 9.60 20.87 24.24
C ASP A 100 8.50 21.88 23.87
N PHE A 101 7.24 21.45 23.99
CA PHE A 101 6.07 22.21 23.60
C PHE A 101 4.89 21.87 24.52
N ALA A 102 4.10 22.88 24.88
CA ALA A 102 3.06 22.75 25.89
C ALA A 102 1.89 21.87 25.42
N CYS A 103 1.43 22.03 24.18
CA CYS A 103 0.35 21.23 23.62
C CYS A 103 0.51 20.94 22.11
N ILE A 104 -0.35 20.09 21.57
CA ILE A 104 -0.29 19.66 20.16
C ILE A 104 -0.58 20.82 19.21
N GLU A 105 -1.42 21.78 19.61
CA GLU A 105 -1.74 22.98 18.83
C GLU A 105 -0.52 23.88 18.65
N ASP A 106 0.29 24.05 19.70
CA ASP A 106 1.56 24.78 19.63
C ASP A 106 2.54 24.08 18.70
N PHE A 107 2.62 22.75 18.81
CA PHE A 107 3.44 21.92 17.93
C PHE A 107 3.04 22.09 16.45
N ALA A 108 1.75 21.92 16.15
CA ALA A 108 1.22 22.05 14.80
C ALA A 108 1.42 23.46 14.24
N THR A 109 1.26 24.50 15.06
CA THR A 109 1.49 25.89 14.68
C THR A 109 2.96 26.14 14.34
N ALA A 110 3.89 25.67 15.15
CA ALA A 110 5.32 25.80 14.88
C ALA A 110 5.79 24.99 13.66
N LEU A 111 5.18 23.81 13.45
CA LEU A 111 5.40 22.97 12.27
C LEU A 111 4.87 23.63 10.99
N GLY A 112 3.80 24.42 11.06
CA GLY A 112 3.33 25.24 9.94
C GLY A 112 4.20 26.48 9.69
N ASN A 113 4.62 27.15 10.75
CA ASN A 113 5.34 28.42 10.70
C ASN A 113 6.86 28.31 10.48
N ARG A 114 7.38 27.09 10.27
CA ARG A 114 8.82 26.85 10.04
C ARG A 114 9.70 27.33 11.20
N SER A 115 9.25 27.05 12.42
CA SER A 115 10.03 27.38 13.62
C SER A 115 11.48 26.88 13.51
N PRO A 116 12.48 27.77 13.67
CA PRO A 116 13.89 27.36 13.60
C PRO A 116 14.30 26.45 14.77
N CYS A 117 13.48 26.37 15.82
CA CYS A 117 13.72 25.50 16.97
C CYS A 117 13.46 24.01 16.66
N ILE A 118 12.84 23.69 15.52
CA ILE A 118 12.52 22.31 15.15
C ILE A 118 13.59 21.80 14.19
N SER A 119 14.47 20.92 14.69
CA SER A 119 15.39 20.17 13.83
C SER A 119 14.70 18.95 13.22
N LEU A 120 13.94 19.18 12.15
CA LEU A 120 13.15 18.18 11.43
C LEU A 120 13.40 18.26 9.93
N ARG A 121 13.49 17.10 9.29
CA ARG A 121 13.44 16.96 7.83
C ARG A 121 12.51 15.82 7.43
N ILE A 122 11.76 16.02 6.37
CA ILE A 122 10.74 15.09 5.87
C ILE A 122 10.99 14.86 4.39
N MET A 123 11.10 13.61 4.00
CA MET A 123 11.35 13.25 2.61
C MET A 123 10.54 12.02 2.19
N PRO A 124 10.19 11.90 0.90
CA PRO A 124 9.51 10.73 0.41
C PRO A 124 10.52 9.61 0.09
N VAL A 125 10.12 8.37 0.27
CA VAL A 125 10.91 7.22 -0.22
C VAL A 125 10.62 7.01 -1.70
N ASP A 126 11.61 7.32 -2.56
CA ASP A 126 11.48 7.12 -4.00
C ASP A 126 12.02 5.75 -4.46
N GLY A 127 11.31 5.13 -5.42
CA GLY A 127 11.86 4.02 -6.17
C GLY A 127 12.78 4.60 -7.25
N ILE A 128 14.05 4.17 -7.27
CA ILE A 128 15.12 4.63 -8.18
C ILE A 128 14.71 4.60 -9.66
N LYS A 129 13.95 5.60 -10.11
CA LYS A 129 13.79 5.97 -11.51
C LYS A 129 14.03 7.46 -11.58
N ILE A 130 15.18 7.79 -12.14
CA ILE A 130 15.68 9.12 -12.51
C ILE A 130 14.82 9.74 -13.64
N ASP A 131 13.66 9.15 -13.95
CA ASP A 131 12.70 9.77 -14.85
C ASP A 131 12.03 10.89 -14.06
N ARG A 132 12.54 12.12 -14.24
CA ARG A 132 11.94 13.40 -13.84
C ARG A 132 10.60 13.65 -14.58
N ARG A 133 9.74 12.63 -14.67
CA ARG A 133 8.39 12.78 -15.18
C ARG A 133 7.58 13.50 -14.11
N PRO A 134 6.94 14.63 -14.44
CA PRO A 134 5.99 15.27 -13.53
C PRO A 134 4.96 14.24 -13.05
N GLY A 135 4.77 14.11 -11.73
CA GLY A 135 3.80 13.18 -11.13
C GLY A 135 4.39 11.89 -10.53
N ASN A 136 5.67 11.86 -10.15
CA ASN A 136 6.24 10.71 -9.43
C ASN A 136 5.49 10.47 -8.09
N SER A 137 5.32 9.21 -7.72
CA SER A 137 4.54 8.77 -6.56
C SER A 137 5.06 9.35 -5.24
N ALA A 138 6.39 9.47 -5.14
CA ALA A 138 7.12 10.00 -4.00
C ALA A 138 6.82 11.49 -3.74
N GLU A 139 6.96 12.35 -4.75
CA GLU A 139 6.71 13.80 -4.61
C GLU A 139 5.25 14.08 -4.23
N THR A 140 4.32 13.28 -4.77
CA THR A 140 2.89 13.41 -4.46
C THR A 140 2.59 13.03 -3.01
N VAL A 141 3.28 12.02 -2.43
CA VAL A 141 3.11 11.63 -1.02
C VAL A 141 3.49 12.78 -0.11
N VAL A 142 4.69 13.33 -0.25
CA VAL A 142 5.14 14.42 0.63
C VAL A 142 4.36 15.72 0.41
N ARG A 143 3.97 16.03 -0.84
CA ARG A 143 3.08 17.18 -1.10
C ARG A 143 1.73 17.00 -0.40
N ASN A 144 1.10 15.84 -0.55
CA ASN A 144 -0.21 15.59 0.05
C ASN A 144 -0.10 15.55 1.59
N PHE A 145 1.00 15.01 2.13
CA PHE A 145 1.31 15.08 3.55
C PHE A 145 1.41 16.54 4.02
N SER A 146 2.26 17.37 3.38
CA SER A 146 2.45 18.77 3.76
C SER A 146 1.15 19.56 3.73
N ILE A 147 0.31 19.37 2.72
CA ILE A 147 -1.01 20.03 2.63
C ILE A 147 -1.93 19.54 3.75
N ALA A 148 -2.05 18.22 3.93
CA ALA A 148 -2.96 17.62 4.90
C ALA A 148 -2.59 17.93 6.36
N ALA A 149 -1.30 17.92 6.66
CA ALA A 149 -0.71 18.16 7.98
C ALA A 149 -0.29 19.62 8.20
N LYS A 150 -0.49 20.51 7.21
CA LYS A 150 -0.10 21.92 7.25
C LYS A 150 1.37 22.13 7.63
N VAL A 151 2.26 21.27 7.13
CA VAL A 151 3.70 21.35 7.39
C VAL A 151 4.35 22.37 6.45
N GLY A 152 5.11 23.30 7.01
CA GLY A 152 5.86 24.29 6.23
C GLY A 152 6.87 23.64 5.28
N ASP A 153 6.97 24.17 4.07
CA ASP A 153 7.85 23.60 3.01
C ASP A 153 9.33 23.52 3.41
N GLY A 154 9.79 24.34 4.37
CA GLY A 154 11.17 24.36 4.86
C GLY A 154 11.61 23.09 5.57
N TYR A 155 10.65 22.24 5.97
CA TYR A 155 10.94 20.90 6.51
C TYR A 155 11.02 19.83 5.42
N LEU A 156 10.55 20.13 4.20
CA LEU A 156 10.49 19.14 3.12
C LEU A 156 11.82 19.11 2.37
N TRP A 157 12.45 17.94 2.37
CA TRP A 157 13.69 17.70 1.65
C TRP A 157 13.47 16.86 0.41
N ARG A 158 14.22 17.21 -0.63
CA ARG A 158 14.41 16.36 -1.78
C ARG A 158 15.63 15.49 -1.51
N ALA A 159 15.57 14.23 -1.90
CA ALA A 159 16.64 13.29 -1.64
C ALA A 159 17.87 13.52 -2.53
N ASP A 160 17.78 14.36 -3.56
CA ASP A 160 18.84 14.65 -4.54
C ASP A 160 19.92 15.64 -4.07
N ASP A 161 19.91 16.07 -2.80
CA ASP A 161 21.02 16.80 -2.17
C ASP A 161 21.87 15.86 -1.28
N PRO A 162 22.92 15.23 -1.84
CA PRO A 162 23.72 14.23 -1.13
C PRO A 162 24.56 14.80 0.01
N ASN A 163 24.75 16.11 0.12
CA ASN A 163 25.54 16.73 1.19
C ASN A 163 24.67 17.24 2.35
N ALA A 164 23.36 17.38 2.14
CA ALA A 164 22.46 17.94 3.15
C ALA A 164 22.30 17.04 4.41
N TRP A 165 22.42 15.72 4.26
CA TRP A 165 22.02 14.75 5.28
C TRP A 165 23.18 14.16 6.09
N GLN A 166 24.42 14.20 5.57
CA GLN A 166 25.61 13.68 6.26
C GLN A 166 26.01 14.46 7.52
N ASN A 167 25.40 15.62 7.79
CA ASN A 167 25.70 16.46 8.95
C ASN A 167 24.43 17.04 9.60
N PHE A 168 23.29 16.35 9.52
CA PHE A 168 22.03 16.87 10.03
C PHE A 168 21.74 16.40 11.48
N PRO A 169 21.97 17.23 12.51
CA PRO A 169 21.63 16.88 13.89
C PRO A 169 20.12 17.04 14.11
N GLY A 170 19.34 15.96 14.05
CA GLY A 170 17.89 16.05 14.24
C GLY A 170 17.09 14.84 13.81
N LEU A 171 15.80 15.05 13.57
CA LEU A 171 14.85 14.01 13.16
C LEU A 171 14.70 13.97 11.65
N LEU A 172 15.10 12.86 11.04
CA LEU A 172 14.90 12.58 9.62
C LEU A 172 13.70 11.63 9.45
N ILE A 173 12.64 12.12 8.83
CA ILE A 173 11.40 11.39 8.57
C ILE A 173 11.32 10.98 7.11
N LEU A 174 11.20 9.68 6.89
CA LEU A 174 10.98 9.07 5.57
C LEU A 174 9.50 8.68 5.48
N ILE A 175 8.75 9.21 4.52
CA ILE A 175 7.32 8.89 4.31
C ILE A 175 7.13 8.10 3.02
N ASP A 176 6.27 7.08 3.07
CA ASP A 176 5.92 6.25 1.90
C ASP A 176 4.46 5.81 1.98
N ASP A 177 3.86 5.40 0.88
CA ASP A 177 2.47 4.95 0.87
C ASP A 177 2.31 3.47 1.24
N LEU A 178 3.19 2.60 0.72
CA LEU A 178 3.14 1.17 0.98
C LEU A 178 4.52 0.53 1.09
N LEU A 179 4.84 0.02 2.27
CA LEU A 179 5.94 -0.92 2.48
C LEU A 179 5.48 -2.35 2.17
N GLY A 180 5.71 -2.79 0.93
CA GLY A 180 5.50 -4.17 0.49
C GLY A 180 6.63 -5.10 0.93
N THR A 181 7.56 -5.42 0.02
CA THR A 181 8.68 -6.35 0.27
C THR A 181 9.90 -5.71 0.93
N GLY A 182 9.93 -4.37 1.08
CA GLY A 182 11.12 -3.64 1.55
C GLY A 182 12.16 -3.34 0.47
N ARG A 183 12.01 -3.83 -0.76
CA ARG A 183 13.00 -3.62 -1.84
C ARG A 183 13.14 -2.15 -2.26
N GLN A 184 12.04 -1.40 -2.31
CA GLN A 184 12.07 0.03 -2.64
C GLN A 184 12.83 0.81 -1.57
N PHE A 185 12.50 0.57 -0.30
CA PHE A 185 13.22 1.16 0.82
C PHE A 185 14.70 0.79 0.83
N SER A 186 15.04 -0.49 0.61
CA SER A 186 16.45 -0.94 0.63
C SER A 186 17.27 -0.24 -0.45
N ARG A 187 16.70 -0.11 -1.66
CA ARG A 187 17.31 0.65 -2.76
C ARG A 187 17.49 2.12 -2.43
N PHE A 188 16.48 2.74 -1.83
CA PHE A 188 16.55 4.12 -1.35
C PHE A 188 17.67 4.27 -0.32
N ALA A 189 17.71 3.37 0.66
CA ALA A 189 18.65 3.41 1.77
C ALA A 189 20.10 3.16 1.34
N GLU A 190 20.33 2.29 0.35
CA GLU A 190 21.63 2.10 -0.30
C GLU A 190 22.06 3.33 -1.08
N LYS A 191 21.14 3.90 -1.88
CA LYS A 191 21.43 5.07 -2.74
C LYS A 191 21.83 6.29 -1.91
N TYR A 192 21.15 6.52 -0.80
CA TYR A 192 21.40 7.62 0.12
C TYR A 192 22.01 7.07 1.40
N ASP A 193 22.92 6.09 1.29
CA ASP A 193 23.77 5.51 2.34
C ASP A 193 23.32 5.76 3.80
N LEU A 194 22.10 5.32 4.15
CA LEU A 194 21.49 5.62 5.46
C LEU A 194 22.26 4.99 6.64
N LYS A 195 23.17 4.06 6.35
CA LYS A 195 24.06 3.44 7.33
C LYS A 195 25.14 4.40 7.82
N SER A 196 25.46 5.42 7.03
CA SER A 196 26.45 6.45 7.34
C SER A 196 25.83 7.74 7.90
N LEU A 197 24.56 7.68 8.33
CA LEU A 197 23.94 8.80 9.04
C LEU A 197 24.72 9.14 10.32
N PRO A 198 24.86 10.43 10.66
CA PRO A 198 25.45 10.84 11.91
C PRO A 198 24.75 10.20 13.12
N PRO A 199 25.47 9.88 14.21
CA PRO A 199 24.87 9.35 15.43
C PRO A 199 23.77 10.25 16.03
N GLU A 200 23.88 11.56 15.83
CA GLU A 200 22.91 12.57 16.24
C GLU A 200 21.67 12.66 15.33
N THR A 201 21.66 11.97 14.18
CA THR A 201 20.51 11.90 13.30
C THR A 201 19.63 10.71 13.64
N ARG A 202 18.43 10.95 14.17
CA ARG A 202 17.41 9.90 14.34
C ARG A 202 16.64 9.73 13.03
N CYS A 203 16.77 8.58 12.39
CA CYS A 203 16.04 8.26 11.17
C CYS A 203 14.79 7.43 11.47
N VAL A 204 13.63 7.90 11.01
CA VAL A 204 12.34 7.22 11.20
C VAL A 204 11.65 7.04 9.86
N TYR A 205 11.25 5.81 9.57
CA TYR A 205 10.48 5.44 8.38
C TYR A 205 9.02 5.19 8.73
N ILE A 206 8.13 5.94 8.08
CA ILE A 206 6.69 6.02 8.33
C ILE A 206 5.94 5.69 7.04
N PRO A 207 5.79 4.40 6.70
CA PRO A 207 4.88 3.99 5.63
C PRO A 207 3.41 4.12 6.10
N LEU A 208 2.51 4.55 5.22
CA LEU A 208 1.08 4.59 5.56
C LEU A 208 0.52 3.18 5.76
N LEU A 209 0.89 2.25 4.89
CA LEU A 209 0.60 0.83 5.04
C LEU A 209 1.90 0.04 4.98
N ALA A 210 2.04 -0.99 5.81
CA ALA A 210 3.20 -1.87 5.77
C ALA A 210 2.79 -3.34 5.93
N THR A 211 3.43 -4.23 5.18
CA THR A 211 3.30 -5.67 5.45
C THR A 211 4.27 -6.10 6.54
N ALA A 212 3.91 -7.09 7.34
CA ALA A 212 4.80 -7.69 8.33
C ALA A 212 6.15 -8.13 7.72
N LYS A 213 6.10 -8.75 6.52
CA LYS A 213 7.29 -9.15 5.76
C LYS A 213 8.19 -7.96 5.40
N GLY A 214 7.61 -6.86 4.94
CA GLY A 214 8.36 -5.64 4.61
C GLY A 214 9.00 -5.00 5.83
N LEU A 215 8.28 -4.94 6.96
CA LEU A 215 8.82 -4.42 8.22
C LEU A 215 9.99 -5.25 8.73
N ALA A 216 9.87 -6.59 8.70
CA ALA A 216 10.93 -7.50 9.10
C ALA A 216 12.19 -7.29 8.23
N ALA A 217 12.03 -7.23 6.91
CA ALA A 217 13.14 -7.03 5.97
C ALA A 217 13.87 -5.70 6.20
N VAL A 218 13.14 -4.61 6.43
CA VAL A 218 13.78 -3.30 6.71
C VAL A 218 14.48 -3.31 8.07
N ARG A 219 13.86 -3.86 9.11
CA ARG A 219 14.43 -3.93 10.45
C ARG A 219 15.74 -4.73 10.47
N GLU A 220 15.80 -5.84 9.72
CA GLU A 220 17.00 -6.66 9.60
C GLU A 220 18.12 -5.94 8.84
N ALA A 221 17.80 -5.30 7.72
CA ALA A 221 18.80 -4.66 6.87
C ALA A 221 19.30 -3.30 7.40
N TYR A 222 18.45 -2.58 8.13
CA TYR A 222 18.67 -1.21 8.62
C TYR A 222 18.20 -1.05 10.08
N PRO A 223 18.86 -1.69 11.05
CA PRO A 223 18.41 -1.72 12.46
C PRO A 223 18.42 -0.34 13.13
N THR A 224 19.16 0.63 12.60
CA THR A 224 19.20 2.01 13.08
C THR A 224 18.01 2.85 12.60
N VAL A 225 17.26 2.37 11.60
CA VAL A 225 16.05 3.04 11.13
C VAL A 225 14.87 2.59 11.97
N GLU A 226 14.25 3.55 12.64
CA GLU A 226 13.05 3.29 13.42
C GLU A 226 11.82 3.17 12.52
N LEU A 227 11.00 2.13 12.73
CA LEU A 227 9.80 1.89 11.95
C LEU A 227 8.55 2.36 12.71
N ARG A 228 7.73 3.19 12.07
CA ARG A 228 6.45 3.70 12.59
C ARG A 228 5.36 3.63 11.51
N PRO A 229 4.94 2.42 11.07
CA PRO A 229 3.84 2.30 10.12
C PRO A 229 2.55 2.87 10.71
N VAL A 230 1.75 3.58 9.91
CA VAL A 230 0.41 4.03 10.35
C VAL A 230 -0.53 2.85 10.46
N GLU A 231 -0.46 1.92 9.51
CA GLU A 231 -1.22 0.69 9.50
C GLU A 231 -0.33 -0.49 9.12
N THR A 232 -0.49 -1.63 9.82
CA THR A 232 0.19 -2.88 9.48
C THR A 232 -0.79 -3.89 8.92
N LEU A 233 -0.53 -4.37 7.71
CA LEU A 233 -1.22 -5.47 7.07
C LEU A 233 -0.73 -6.79 7.66
N HIS A 234 -1.67 -7.65 8.04
CA HIS A 234 -1.40 -8.97 8.59
C HIS A 234 -0.57 -9.85 7.63
N GLU A 235 0.10 -10.87 8.15
CA GLU A 235 0.89 -11.82 7.37
C GLU A 235 0.09 -12.54 6.27
N ASN A 236 -1.24 -12.63 6.47
CA ASN A 236 -2.21 -13.26 5.57
C ASN A 236 -2.99 -12.22 4.74
N ALA A 237 -2.42 -11.04 4.51
CA ALA A 237 -3.05 -9.98 3.71
C ALA A 237 -3.07 -10.27 2.20
N GLY A 238 -2.32 -11.27 1.74
CA GLY A 238 -2.34 -11.69 0.33
C GLY A 238 -3.63 -12.43 -0.01
N PHE A 239 -4.22 -12.15 -1.16
CA PHE A 239 -5.46 -12.77 -1.61
C PHE A 239 -5.35 -14.28 -1.73
N PHE A 240 -4.25 -14.77 -2.31
CA PHE A 240 -3.97 -16.20 -2.44
C PHE A 240 -3.18 -16.74 -1.24
N THR A 241 -3.54 -16.29 -0.03
CA THR A 241 -3.05 -16.83 1.24
C THR A 241 -4.20 -17.52 1.99
N GLY A 242 -3.86 -18.62 2.64
CA GLY A 242 -4.79 -19.48 3.36
C GLY A 242 -4.04 -20.75 3.74
N MET A 243 -4.05 -21.08 5.02
CA MET A 243 -3.29 -22.19 5.59
C MET A 243 -4.18 -23.41 5.79
N ALA A 244 -3.55 -24.58 5.89
CA ALA A 244 -4.20 -25.83 6.31
C ALA A 244 -4.81 -25.75 7.74
N ASP A 245 -4.52 -24.67 8.48
CA ASP A 245 -5.00 -24.40 9.85
C ASP A 245 -6.37 -23.69 9.92
N GLY A 246 -6.98 -23.36 8.79
CA GLY A 246 -8.28 -22.68 8.76
C GLY A 246 -8.21 -21.16 9.02
N SER A 247 -7.11 -20.49 8.67
CA SER A 247 -6.99 -19.02 8.62
C SER A 247 -6.98 -18.46 7.19
N GLY A 248 -7.45 -17.21 7.01
CA GLY A 248 -7.46 -16.49 5.72
C GLY A 248 -8.83 -16.28 5.09
N ILE A 249 -8.87 -15.69 3.88
CA ILE A 249 -10.13 -15.32 3.21
C ILE A 249 -10.92 -16.54 2.71
N TRP A 250 -10.23 -17.65 2.44
CA TRP A 250 -10.78 -18.87 1.85
C TRP A 250 -11.40 -19.82 2.87
N VAL A 251 -11.27 -19.54 4.17
CA VAL A 251 -11.78 -20.40 5.24
C VAL A 251 -13.29 -20.60 5.16
N ARG A 252 -14.02 -19.63 4.63
CA ARG A 252 -15.48 -19.73 4.47
C ARG A 252 -15.89 -20.49 3.22
N ASP A 253 -14.97 -20.69 2.27
CA ASP A 253 -15.25 -21.38 1.02
C ASP A 253 -15.41 -22.88 1.23
N GLN A 254 -14.53 -23.50 2.05
CA GLN A 254 -14.55 -24.92 2.46
C GLN A 254 -14.57 -25.96 1.32
N VAL A 255 -14.57 -25.54 0.06
CA VAL A 255 -14.81 -26.40 -1.12
C VAL A 255 -13.66 -26.30 -2.11
N ASN A 256 -13.28 -25.08 -2.48
CA ASN A 256 -12.20 -24.76 -3.38
C ASN A 256 -10.89 -24.56 -2.61
N THR A 257 -9.80 -25.08 -3.15
CA THR A 257 -8.48 -24.80 -2.60
C THR A 257 -7.96 -23.45 -3.08
N VAL A 258 -6.95 -22.90 -2.39
CA VAL A 258 -6.23 -21.70 -2.86
C VAL A 258 -5.62 -21.93 -4.24
N ALA A 259 -5.16 -23.14 -4.53
CA ALA A 259 -4.60 -23.51 -5.82
C ALA A 259 -5.66 -23.45 -6.94
N ASP A 260 -6.86 -23.96 -6.69
CA ASP A 260 -7.97 -23.90 -7.65
C ASP A 260 -8.36 -22.45 -7.95
N MET A 261 -8.46 -21.61 -6.93
CA MET A 261 -8.79 -20.20 -7.07
C MET A 261 -7.70 -19.41 -7.80
N ARG A 262 -6.43 -19.71 -7.54
CA ARG A 262 -5.29 -19.14 -8.28
C ARG A 262 -5.30 -19.59 -9.75
N ALA A 263 -5.61 -20.85 -10.02
CA ALA A 263 -5.72 -21.36 -11.38
C ALA A 263 -6.86 -20.69 -12.15
N LEU A 264 -8.04 -20.54 -11.52
CA LEU A 264 -9.17 -19.81 -12.10
C LEU A 264 -8.79 -18.36 -12.41
N TYR A 265 -8.18 -17.66 -11.46
CA TYR A 265 -7.69 -16.29 -11.66
C TYR A 265 -6.75 -16.21 -12.86
N GLN A 266 -5.71 -17.04 -12.91
CA GLN A 266 -4.73 -17.03 -13.99
C GLN A 266 -5.37 -17.35 -15.36
N ASN A 267 -6.37 -18.23 -15.40
CA ASN A 267 -7.10 -18.56 -16.61
C ASN A 267 -7.91 -17.36 -17.13
N ILE A 268 -8.61 -16.65 -16.24
CA ILE A 268 -9.35 -15.42 -16.56
C ILE A 268 -8.39 -14.34 -17.08
N MET A 269 -7.30 -14.08 -16.35
CA MET A 269 -6.31 -13.07 -16.74
C MET A 269 -5.69 -13.40 -18.11
N ARG A 270 -5.35 -14.67 -18.36
CA ARG A 270 -4.81 -15.13 -19.65
C ARG A 270 -5.82 -14.99 -20.78
N ALA A 271 -7.07 -15.37 -20.56
CA ALA A 271 -8.14 -15.25 -21.56
C ALA A 271 -8.36 -13.80 -22.01
N LYS A 272 -8.15 -12.83 -21.09
CA LYS A 272 -8.22 -11.39 -21.38
C LYS A 272 -6.87 -10.77 -21.79
N GLN A 273 -5.86 -11.60 -22.09
CA GLN A 273 -4.53 -11.18 -22.54
C GLN A 273 -3.77 -10.28 -21.54
N VAL A 274 -4.01 -10.48 -20.24
CA VAL A 274 -3.22 -9.83 -19.20
C VAL A 274 -1.94 -10.63 -18.97
N PRO A 275 -0.74 -9.99 -19.02
CA PRO A 275 0.51 -10.68 -18.76
C PRO A 275 0.52 -11.33 -17.38
N ARG A 276 1.18 -12.49 -17.27
CA ARG A 276 1.37 -13.20 -16.01
C ARG A 276 2.02 -12.30 -14.95
N GLU A 277 1.74 -12.61 -13.70
CA GLU A 277 2.32 -11.93 -12.54
C GLU A 277 3.84 -11.87 -12.66
N SER A 278 4.40 -10.72 -12.28
CA SER A 278 5.84 -10.62 -12.02
C SER A 278 6.15 -11.35 -10.71
N ALA A 279 7.35 -11.91 -10.58
CA ALA A 279 7.86 -12.59 -9.37
C ALA A 279 7.87 -11.74 -8.07
N TYR A 280 7.33 -10.52 -8.12
CA TYR A 280 7.32 -9.53 -7.04
C TYR A 280 5.91 -9.20 -6.52
N SER A 281 4.87 -9.91 -6.97
CA SER A 281 3.50 -9.73 -6.45
C SER A 281 3.40 -10.33 -5.05
N LEU A 282 2.88 -9.57 -4.09
CA LEU A 282 2.46 -10.09 -2.77
C LEU A 282 0.97 -10.47 -2.78
N ASP A 283 0.35 -10.42 -3.96
CA ASP A 283 -1.07 -10.71 -4.19
C ASP A 283 -1.98 -9.86 -3.31
N LEU A 284 -1.57 -8.63 -2.99
CA LEU A 284 -2.32 -7.76 -2.11
C LEU A 284 -3.61 -7.29 -2.79
N THR A 285 -4.58 -6.92 -1.97
CA THR A 285 -5.87 -6.36 -2.40
C THR A 285 -5.98 -4.88 -2.04
N VAL A 286 -4.84 -4.17 -2.01
CA VAL A 286 -4.77 -2.76 -1.59
C VAL A 286 -5.00 -1.82 -2.76
N LEU A 287 -5.90 -0.85 -2.58
CA LEU A 287 -6.23 0.20 -3.55
C LEU A 287 -6.08 1.57 -2.89
N LEU A 288 -5.24 2.42 -3.48
CA LEU A 288 -4.95 3.77 -2.98
C LEU A 288 -5.40 4.83 -4.00
N PRO A 289 -5.64 6.08 -3.57
CA PRO A 289 -6.06 7.13 -4.49
C PRO A 289 -5.00 7.42 -5.53
N GLY A 290 -5.40 7.44 -6.81
CA GLY A 290 -4.55 7.83 -7.93
C GLY A 290 -3.45 6.83 -8.31
N ARG A 291 -3.30 5.71 -7.59
CA ARG A 291 -2.38 4.63 -7.95
C ARG A 291 -2.70 3.33 -7.27
N THR A 292 -2.47 2.22 -7.96
CA THR A 292 -2.52 0.89 -7.33
C THR A 292 -1.10 0.35 -7.13
N PRO A 293 -0.71 -0.03 -5.89
CA PRO A 293 0.64 -0.51 -5.64
C PRO A 293 1.00 -1.73 -6.48
N ASN A 294 2.26 -1.83 -6.92
CA ASN A 294 2.73 -2.96 -7.75
C ASN A 294 2.65 -4.33 -7.04
N ASN A 295 2.51 -4.33 -5.72
CA ASN A 295 2.32 -5.53 -4.91
C ASN A 295 0.86 -6.01 -4.88
N SER A 296 -0.07 -5.22 -5.41
CA SER A 296 -1.49 -5.56 -5.51
C SER A 296 -1.81 -6.34 -6.78
N LEU A 297 -2.83 -7.20 -6.70
CA LEU A 297 -3.28 -8.03 -7.81
C LEU A 297 -3.61 -7.20 -9.05
N ARG A 298 -3.16 -7.70 -10.20
CA ARG A 298 -3.34 -7.04 -11.51
C ARG A 298 -4.79 -6.92 -11.94
N ALA A 299 -5.68 -7.74 -11.37
CA ALA A 299 -7.10 -7.64 -11.68
C ALA A 299 -7.65 -6.26 -11.36
N TYR A 300 -7.10 -5.53 -10.38
CA TYR A 300 -7.61 -4.22 -10.04
C TYR A 300 -7.17 -3.11 -11.00
N TRP A 301 -5.95 -3.17 -11.55
CA TRP A 301 -5.33 -1.98 -12.14
C TRP A 301 -4.75 -2.16 -13.55
N ASN A 302 -4.62 -3.39 -14.04
CA ASN A 302 -3.93 -3.61 -15.30
C ASN A 302 -4.80 -3.19 -16.49
N SER A 303 -4.28 -2.32 -17.36
CA SER A 303 -5.00 -1.83 -18.54
C SER A 303 -4.60 -2.50 -19.86
N THR A 304 -3.79 -3.57 -19.82
CA THR A 304 -3.35 -4.27 -21.04
C THR A 304 -4.38 -5.30 -21.51
N GLY A 305 -4.36 -5.59 -22.81
CA GLY A 305 -5.21 -6.62 -23.40
C GLY A 305 -6.67 -6.15 -23.47
N GLN A 306 -7.60 -7.06 -23.19
CA GLN A 306 -9.04 -6.77 -23.18
C GLN A 306 -9.57 -6.50 -21.77
N TRP A 307 -8.68 -6.39 -20.77
CA TRP A 307 -9.07 -6.19 -19.39
C TRP A 307 -9.54 -4.75 -19.13
N ARG A 308 -10.69 -4.63 -18.46
CA ARG A 308 -11.17 -3.33 -17.96
C ARG A 308 -10.76 -3.19 -16.50
N PRO A 309 -9.79 -2.33 -16.16
CA PRO A 309 -9.34 -2.21 -14.78
C PRO A 309 -10.42 -1.56 -13.89
N LEU A 310 -10.37 -1.84 -12.59
CA LEU A 310 -11.21 -1.20 -11.58
C LEU A 310 -10.70 0.20 -11.24
N MET A 311 -9.38 0.37 -11.29
CA MET A 311 -8.69 1.63 -11.05
C MET A 311 -7.57 1.86 -12.06
N PRO A 312 -7.24 3.10 -12.40
CA PRO A 312 -6.03 3.38 -13.17
C PRO A 312 -4.78 2.92 -12.41
N ARG A 313 -3.72 2.67 -13.17
CA ARG A 313 -2.40 2.35 -12.61
C ARG A 313 -1.80 3.57 -11.89
#